data_AF-A0A9D7LL64-F1
#
_entry.id   AF-A0A9D7LL64-F1
#
_cell.length_a   1.000
_cell.length_b   1.000
_cell.length_c   1.000
_cell.angle_alpha   90.00
_cell.angle_beta   90.00
_cell.angle_gamma   90.00
#
_symmetry.space_group_name_H-M   'P 1'
#
loop_
_entity.id
_entity.type
_entity.pdbx_description
1 polymer ?
#
loop_
_entity_poly.entity_id
_entity_poly.type
_entity_poly.pdbx_seq_one_letter_code
_entity_poly.pdbx_strand_id
1 'polypeptide(L)'
;MHAQKLPAAAGWRWLDAGFAIFRRNPPLLAMLVVSYWLTVIFLNLVPIIGAVAASMIIPGLTVGLMQAARDLDQGNPAGLQTLFGGLKQNPRTLLLLGALYLCCTLAILGLSALLDGGDLLRLILSTKPADREALESGSFLLPSVFVMTLMTPVLMAWWFAPVLAAWHGQSVGKSLFFSFVACWINWRAFLAFGAALIIVAGILPGLLFALLAGVFSGGQGSFVGSFIIMPLMVVIALCVFSTVYASFYASYRDIFGQPEIV
;
A
#
# COMPACT_ATOMS: atom_id res chain seq x y z
N MET A 1 14.86 -19.13 -4.85
CA MET A 1 13.47 -18.73 -5.10
C MET A 1 13.34 -18.34 -6.55
N HIS A 2 12.34 -18.83 -7.27
CA HIS A 2 12.19 -18.57 -8.70
C HIS A 2 11.00 -17.63 -8.92
N ALA A 3 11.25 -16.44 -9.47
CA ALA A 3 10.19 -15.52 -9.87
C ALA A 3 9.84 -15.76 -11.34
N GLN A 4 8.56 -15.92 -11.64
CA GLN A 4 8.05 -16.11 -12.99
C GLN A 4 7.90 -14.76 -13.70
N LYS A 5 8.15 -14.74 -15.01
CA LYS A 5 7.91 -13.57 -15.87
C LYS A 5 6.50 -13.64 -16.44
N LEU A 6 5.72 -12.59 -16.24
CA LEU A 6 4.32 -12.51 -16.61
C LEU A 6 4.09 -11.50 -17.74
N PRO A 7 3.02 -11.67 -18.55
CA PRO A 7 2.62 -10.68 -19.54
C PRO A 7 2.09 -9.41 -18.86
N ALA A 8 2.11 -8.28 -19.57
CA ALA A 8 1.61 -7.00 -19.04
C ALA A 8 0.15 -7.06 -18.56
N ALA A 9 -0.68 -7.88 -19.24
CA ALA A 9 -2.08 -8.10 -18.87
C ALA A 9 -2.28 -8.71 -17.47
N ALA A 10 -1.24 -9.31 -16.87
CA ALA A 10 -1.30 -9.81 -15.50
C ALA A 10 -1.60 -8.68 -14.49
N GLY A 11 -1.14 -7.45 -14.75
CA GLY A 11 -1.38 -6.32 -13.85
C GLY A 11 -2.86 -6.03 -13.64
N TRP A 12 -3.65 -6.01 -14.71
CA TRP A 12 -5.11 -5.87 -14.62
C TRP A 12 -5.76 -7.06 -13.91
N ARG A 13 -5.33 -8.27 -14.24
CA ARG A 13 -5.85 -9.51 -13.64
C ARG A 13 -5.62 -9.59 -12.13
N TRP A 14 -4.56 -8.96 -11.60
CA TRP A 14 -4.32 -8.93 -10.16
C TRP A 14 -5.42 -8.17 -9.40
N LEU A 15 -5.96 -7.08 -9.97
CA LEU A 15 -7.10 -6.39 -9.37
C LEU A 15 -8.37 -7.23 -9.45
N ASP A 16 -8.64 -7.87 -10.59
CA ASP A 16 -9.79 -8.77 -10.72
C ASP A 16 -9.71 -9.94 -9.73
N ALA A 17 -8.53 -10.52 -9.56
CA ALA A 17 -8.27 -11.57 -8.58
C ALA A 17 -8.41 -11.04 -7.13
N GLY A 18 -7.91 -9.84 -6.85
CA GLY A 18 -8.10 -9.17 -5.56
C GLY A 18 -9.58 -8.97 -5.24
N PHE A 19 -10.37 -8.56 -6.22
CA PHE A 19 -11.82 -8.39 -6.05
C PHE A 19 -12.53 -9.73 -5.87
N ALA A 20 -12.09 -10.78 -6.58
CA ALA A 20 -12.61 -12.13 -6.39
C ALA A 20 -12.34 -12.66 -4.97
N ILE A 21 -11.17 -12.38 -4.39
CA ILE A 21 -10.84 -12.73 -3.00
C ILE A 21 -11.68 -11.91 -2.03
N PHE A 22 -11.79 -10.60 -2.25
CA PHE A 22 -12.62 -9.70 -1.44
C PHE A 22 -14.07 -10.19 -1.34
N ARG A 23 -14.66 -10.59 -2.46
CA ARG A 23 -16.05 -11.08 -2.53
C ARG A 23 -16.32 -12.36 -1.74
N ARG A 24 -15.30 -13.10 -1.31
CA ARG A 24 -15.51 -14.31 -0.49
C ARG A 24 -15.96 -13.97 0.93
N ASN A 25 -15.45 -12.88 1.51
CA ASN A 25 -15.91 -12.37 2.80
C ASN A 25 -15.65 -10.85 2.91
N PRO A 26 -16.51 -10.02 2.27
CA PRO A 26 -16.33 -8.57 2.26
C PRO A 26 -16.24 -7.92 3.64
N PRO A 27 -17.11 -8.24 4.62
CA PRO A 27 -17.04 -7.64 5.96
C PRO A 27 -15.73 -7.95 6.68
N LEU A 28 -15.22 -9.18 6.56
CA LEU A 28 -13.97 -9.57 7.20
C LEU A 28 -12.78 -8.79 6.64
N LEU A 29 -12.61 -8.73 5.31
CA LEU A 29 -11.48 -8.00 4.73
C LEU A 29 -11.57 -6.50 5.00
N ALA A 30 -12.77 -5.91 4.90
CA ALA A 30 -12.96 -4.52 5.28
C ALA A 30 -12.60 -4.27 6.75
N MET A 31 -13.00 -5.16 7.67
CA MET A 31 -12.63 -5.08 9.08
C MET A 31 -11.12 -5.16 9.29
N LEU A 32 -10.40 -6.04 8.58
CA LEU A 32 -8.94 -6.15 8.69
C LEU A 32 -8.22 -4.91 8.14
N VAL A 33 -8.70 -4.36 7.02
CA VAL A 33 -8.14 -3.11 6.46
C VAL A 33 -8.37 -1.93 7.39
N VAL A 34 -9.58 -1.80 7.95
CA VAL A 34 -9.87 -0.76 8.97
C VAL A 34 -8.99 -0.96 10.20
N SER A 35 -8.83 -2.20 10.68
CA SER A 35 -7.98 -2.50 11.83
C SER A 35 -6.51 -2.16 11.57
N TYR A 36 -6.02 -2.42 10.36
CA TYR A 36 -4.69 -1.99 9.91
C TYR A 36 -4.57 -0.46 9.95
N TRP A 37 -5.49 0.27 9.34
CA TRP A 37 -5.46 1.74 9.33
C TRP A 37 -5.55 2.33 10.73
N LEU A 38 -6.46 1.82 11.57
CA LEU A 38 -6.60 2.27 12.95
C LEU A 38 -5.30 2.04 13.73
N THR A 39 -4.66 0.87 13.56
CA THR A 39 -3.37 0.59 14.20
C THR A 39 -2.32 1.63 13.80
N VAL A 40 -2.21 1.93 12.49
CA VAL A 40 -1.26 2.93 12.00
C VAL A 40 -1.60 4.33 12.51
N ILE A 41 -2.88 4.71 12.51
CA ILE A 41 -3.35 6.01 13.02
C ILE A 41 -3.01 6.15 14.52
N PHE A 42 -3.34 5.15 15.33
CA PHE A 42 -3.07 5.17 16.77
C PHE A 42 -1.58 5.26 17.08
N LEU A 43 -0.73 4.56 16.32
CA LEU A 43 0.72 4.69 16.47
C LEU A 43 1.18 6.12 16.20
N ASN A 44 0.68 6.74 15.13
CA ASN A 44 1.07 8.09 14.75
C ASN A 44 0.50 9.22 15.64
N LEU A 45 -0.33 8.91 16.63
CA LEU A 45 -0.74 9.90 17.64
C LEU A 45 0.43 10.38 18.51
N VAL A 46 1.49 9.58 18.64
CA VAL A 46 2.71 9.96 19.35
C VAL A 46 3.70 10.57 18.34
N PRO A 47 4.02 11.87 18.41
CA PRO A 47 4.93 12.50 17.45
C PRO A 47 6.29 11.80 17.42
N ILE A 48 6.86 11.68 16.22
CA ILE A 48 8.18 11.07 15.93
C ILE A 48 8.26 9.58 16.28
N ILE A 49 8.09 9.20 17.56
CA ILE A 49 8.14 7.81 18.03
C ILE A 49 7.07 6.96 17.35
N GLY A 50 5.88 7.52 17.16
CA GLY A 50 4.77 6.87 16.48
C GLY A 50 5.05 6.52 15.03
N ALA A 51 5.68 7.43 14.28
CA ALA A 51 6.07 7.21 12.90
C ALA A 51 7.15 6.12 12.79
N VAL A 52 8.13 6.12 13.70
CA VAL A 52 9.15 5.07 13.78
C VAL A 52 8.49 3.72 14.08
N ALA A 53 7.64 3.64 15.10
CA ALA A 53 6.94 2.41 15.47
C ALA A 53 6.04 1.90 14.33
N ALA A 54 5.31 2.80 13.65
CA ALA A 54 4.50 2.46 12.49
C ALA A 54 5.36 1.86 11.38
N SER A 55 6.48 2.49 11.02
CA SER A 55 7.38 1.96 9.98
C SER A 55 7.90 0.56 10.29
N MET A 56 8.14 0.25 11.57
CA MET A 56 8.63 -1.05 12.02
C MET A 56 7.55 -2.14 12.02
N ILE A 57 6.29 -1.78 12.25
CA ILE A 57 5.16 -2.71 12.38
C ILE A 57 4.45 -2.96 11.04
N ILE A 58 4.42 -1.97 10.14
CA ILE A 58 3.75 -2.05 8.82
C ILE A 58 4.16 -3.30 8.02
N PRO A 59 5.44 -3.72 7.93
CA PRO A 59 5.82 -4.94 7.22
C PRO A 59 5.06 -6.17 7.72
N GLY A 60 4.98 -6.36 9.05
CA GLY A 60 4.29 -7.51 9.63
C GLY A 60 2.77 -7.43 9.51
N LEU A 61 2.17 -6.24 9.60
CA LEU A 61 0.74 -6.09 9.33
C LEU A 61 0.39 -6.36 7.87
N THR A 62 1.26 -5.95 6.93
CA THR A 62 1.08 -6.23 5.50
C THR A 62 1.14 -7.72 5.22
N VAL A 63 2.08 -8.43 5.87
CA VAL A 63 2.11 -9.91 5.86
C VAL A 63 0.80 -10.49 6.38
N GLY A 64 0.25 -9.95 7.46
CA GLY A 64 -1.04 -10.39 8.02
C GLY A 64 -2.23 -10.17 7.07
N LEU A 65 -2.30 -9.04 6.37
CA LEU A 65 -3.31 -8.79 5.34
C LEU A 65 -3.20 -9.76 4.16
N MET A 66 -1.97 -10.02 3.71
CA MET A 66 -1.73 -10.99 2.63
C MET A 66 -2.00 -12.44 3.08
N GLN A 67 -1.76 -12.76 4.35
CA GLN A 67 -2.15 -14.04 4.94
C GLN A 67 -3.66 -14.19 4.96
N ALA A 68 -4.41 -13.15 5.36
CA ALA A 68 -5.87 -13.20 5.33
C ALA A 68 -6.42 -13.34 3.90
N ALA A 69 -5.83 -12.67 2.92
CA ALA A 69 -6.17 -12.84 1.51
C ALA A 69 -5.90 -14.27 1.02
N ARG A 70 -4.76 -14.86 1.41
CA ARG A 70 -4.42 -16.26 1.15
C ARG A 70 -5.43 -17.22 1.77
N ASP A 71 -5.74 -17.03 3.05
CA ASP A 71 -6.67 -17.89 3.79
C ASP A 71 -8.05 -17.87 3.12
N LEU A 72 -8.55 -16.69 2.77
CA LEU A 72 -9.81 -16.54 2.04
C LEU A 72 -9.76 -17.17 0.65
N ASP A 73 -8.66 -17.00 -0.10
CA ASP A 73 -8.48 -17.62 -1.43
C ASP A 73 -8.42 -19.16 -1.37
N GLN A 74 -8.06 -19.73 -0.22
CA GLN A 74 -8.03 -21.17 0.03
C GLN A 74 -9.27 -21.71 0.75
N GLY A 75 -10.19 -20.84 1.19
CA GLY A 75 -11.37 -21.24 1.97
C GLY A 75 -11.07 -21.54 3.45
N ASN A 76 -9.90 -21.12 3.94
CA ASN A 76 -9.50 -21.25 5.33
C ASN A 76 -10.10 -20.12 6.18
N PRO A 77 -10.34 -20.36 7.49
CA PRO A 77 -10.82 -19.32 8.39
C PRO A 77 -9.76 -18.23 8.61
N ALA A 78 -10.17 -16.97 8.50
CA ALA A 78 -9.36 -15.81 8.85
C ALA A 78 -10.11 -14.91 9.85
N GLY A 79 -9.35 -14.16 10.64
CA GLY A 79 -9.89 -13.28 11.67
C GLY A 79 -8.93 -12.14 12.01
N LEU A 80 -9.28 -11.34 13.01
CA LEU A 80 -8.43 -10.22 13.46
C LEU A 80 -7.04 -10.69 13.90
N GLN A 81 -6.94 -11.89 14.48
CA GLN A 81 -5.69 -12.55 14.83
C GLN A 81 -4.78 -12.80 13.63
N THR A 82 -5.32 -12.98 12.42
CA THR A 82 -4.54 -13.19 11.20
C THR A 82 -3.72 -11.94 10.85
N LEU A 83 -4.30 -10.75 11.03
CA LEU A 83 -3.61 -9.48 10.80
C LEU A 83 -2.36 -9.33 11.70
N PHE A 84 -2.53 -9.53 13.00
CA PHE A 84 -1.42 -9.39 13.96
C PHE A 84 -0.51 -10.63 13.99
N GLY A 85 -0.97 -11.77 13.48
CA GLY A 85 -0.18 -12.98 13.33
C GLY A 85 1.05 -12.80 12.43
N GLY A 86 0.94 -11.94 11.41
CA GLY A 86 2.07 -11.60 10.52
C GLY A 86 3.27 -11.00 11.25
N LEU A 87 3.06 -10.30 12.38
CA LEU A 87 4.14 -9.75 13.21
C LEU A 87 4.99 -10.83 13.90
N LYS A 88 4.44 -12.03 14.09
CA LYS A 88 5.12 -13.14 14.77
C LYS A 88 5.95 -13.98 13.80
N GLN A 89 5.78 -13.81 12.50
CA GLN A 89 6.47 -14.58 11.47
C GLN A 89 7.79 -13.89 11.08
N ASN A 90 8.92 -14.38 11.60
CA ASN A 90 10.24 -13.78 11.40
C ASN A 90 10.32 -12.30 11.87
N PRO A 91 9.97 -12.01 13.13
CA PRO A 91 9.80 -10.64 13.66
C PRO A 91 11.06 -9.80 13.52
N ARG A 92 12.23 -10.38 13.79
CA ARG A 92 13.53 -9.67 13.72
C ARG A 92 13.77 -9.12 12.31
N THR A 93 13.53 -9.94 11.28
CA THR A 93 13.75 -9.52 9.89
C THR A 93 12.72 -8.47 9.47
N LEU A 94 11.45 -8.63 9.87
CA LEU A 94 10.41 -7.65 9.58
C LEU A 94 10.69 -6.28 10.22
N LEU A 95 11.13 -6.27 11.48
CA LEU A 95 11.54 -5.04 12.18
C LEU A 95 12.72 -4.37 11.49
N LEU A 96 13.73 -5.14 11.07
CA LEU A 96 14.88 -4.61 10.33
C LEU A 96 14.48 -4.07 8.96
N LEU A 97 13.54 -4.73 8.25
CA LEU A 97 12.99 -4.24 6.99
C LEU A 97 12.26 -2.91 7.17
N GLY A 98 11.48 -2.76 8.24
CA GLY A 98 10.78 -1.52 8.56
C GLY A 98 11.75 -0.38 8.92
N ALA A 99 12.73 -0.65 9.79
CA ALA A 99 13.76 0.31 10.14
C ALA A 99 14.59 0.75 8.92
N LEU A 100 15.00 -0.20 8.07
CA LEU A 100 15.75 0.09 6.87
C LEU A 100 14.94 0.90 5.85
N TYR A 101 13.64 0.59 5.67
CA TYR A 101 12.76 1.37 4.81
C TYR A 101 12.67 2.83 5.26
N LEU A 102 12.52 3.05 6.57
CA LEU A 102 12.51 4.38 7.14
C LEU A 102 13.83 5.10 6.87
N CYS A 103 14.98 4.45 7.14
CA CYS A 103 16.30 5.03 6.88
C CYS A 103 16.47 5.41 5.39
N CYS A 104 16.09 4.53 4.46
CA CYS A 104 16.15 4.83 3.02
C CYS A 104 15.25 6.00 2.64
N THR A 105 14.02 6.04 3.16
CA THR A 105 13.06 7.11 2.89
C THR A 105 13.59 8.45 3.40
N LEU A 106 14.06 8.50 4.65
CA LEU A 106 14.63 9.72 5.24
C LEU A 106 15.91 10.16 4.52
N ALA A 107 16.76 9.22 4.09
CA ALA A 107 17.95 9.53 3.32
C ALA A 107 17.59 10.15 1.96
N ILE A 108 16.61 9.60 1.24
CA ILE A 108 16.17 10.13 -0.06
C ILE A 108 15.53 11.51 0.09
N LEU A 109 14.68 11.72 1.10
CA LEU A 109 14.09 13.03 1.40
C LEU A 109 15.15 14.04 1.88
N GLY A 110 16.16 13.59 2.63
CA GLY A 110 17.28 14.43 3.02
C GLY A 110 18.14 14.84 1.83
N LEU A 111 18.35 13.93 0.87
CA LEU A 111 19.07 14.23 -0.37
C LEU A 111 18.28 15.19 -1.28
N SER A 112 16.94 15.14 -1.29
CA SER A 112 16.15 16.09 -2.07
C SER A 112 16.29 17.54 -1.56
N ALA A 113 16.66 17.73 -0.28
CA ALA A 113 16.94 19.06 0.27
C ALA A 113 18.12 19.78 -0.42
N LEU A 114 18.98 19.04 -1.14
CA LEU A 114 20.03 19.63 -1.97
C LEU A 114 19.48 20.36 -3.21
N LEU A 115 18.21 20.12 -3.57
CA LEU A 115 17.55 20.70 -4.75
C LEU A 115 16.68 21.92 -4.41
N ASP A 116 16.07 21.94 -3.22
CA ASP A 116 15.08 22.95 -2.82
C ASP A 116 15.32 23.55 -1.42
N GLY A 117 16.49 23.32 -0.83
CA GLY A 117 16.79 23.80 0.53
C GLY A 117 16.02 23.08 1.64
N GLY A 118 15.32 21.98 1.33
CA GLY A 118 14.58 21.17 2.29
C GLY A 118 13.10 21.53 2.41
N ASP A 119 12.57 22.35 1.51
CA ASP A 119 11.16 22.76 1.55
C ASP A 119 10.20 21.58 1.31
N LEU A 120 10.52 20.65 0.39
CA LEU A 120 9.74 19.43 0.21
C LEU A 120 9.72 18.56 1.48
N LEU A 121 10.86 18.42 2.16
CA LEU A 121 10.94 17.67 3.41
C LEU A 121 10.09 18.31 4.50
N ARG A 122 10.17 19.64 4.64
CA ARG A 122 9.33 20.40 5.58
C ARG A 122 7.85 20.27 5.27
N LEU A 123 7.48 20.26 4.00
CA LEU A 123 6.11 20.07 3.56
C LEU A 123 5.58 18.68 3.95
N ILE A 124 6.36 17.63 3.70
CA ILE A 124 5.97 16.24 4.03
C ILE A 124 5.87 16.02 5.54
N LEU A 125 6.75 16.64 6.33
CA LEU A 125 6.72 16.56 7.79
C LEU A 125 5.70 17.51 8.44
N SER A 126 5.21 18.49 7.69
CA SER A 126 4.23 19.46 8.16
C SER A 126 2.83 18.85 8.19
N THR A 127 2.08 19.14 9.25
CA THR A 127 0.65 18.86 9.32
C THR A 127 -0.21 19.94 8.66
N LYS A 128 0.42 21.03 8.19
CA LYS A 128 -0.25 22.12 7.48
C LYS A 128 -0.35 21.82 5.99
N PRO A 129 -1.49 22.11 5.34
CA PRO A 129 -1.63 21.99 3.90
C PRO A 129 -0.59 22.86 3.18
N ALA A 130 -0.15 22.40 2.01
CA ALA A 130 0.79 23.13 1.17
C ALA A 130 0.25 24.51 0.82
N ASP A 131 1.12 25.52 0.84
CA ASP A 131 0.75 26.86 0.41
C ASP A 131 0.42 26.84 -1.09
N ARG A 132 -0.67 27.52 -1.47
CA ARG A 132 -1.20 27.51 -2.83
C ARG A 132 -0.22 28.15 -3.81
N GLU A 133 0.47 29.21 -3.38
CA GLU A 133 1.53 29.86 -4.16
C GLU A 133 2.70 28.90 -4.45
N ALA A 134 3.08 28.09 -3.47
CA ALA A 134 4.17 27.14 -3.62
C ALA A 134 3.80 26.01 -4.61
N LEU A 135 2.55 25.55 -4.59
CA LEU A 135 2.03 24.59 -5.57
C LEU A 135 1.98 25.15 -7.00
N GLU A 136 1.58 26.42 -7.16
CA GLU A 136 1.46 27.08 -8.45
C GLU A 136 2.83 27.47 -9.06
N SER A 137 3.83 27.71 -8.22
CA SER A 137 5.19 28.06 -8.65
C SER A 137 5.97 26.90 -9.31
N GLY A 138 5.53 25.65 -9.11
CA GLY A 138 6.24 24.46 -9.59
C GLY A 138 7.56 24.16 -8.87
N SER A 139 7.87 24.87 -7.77
CA SER A 139 9.12 24.73 -7.01
C SER A 139 9.39 23.30 -6.52
N PHE A 140 8.33 22.52 -6.27
CA PHE A 140 8.42 21.13 -5.82
C PHE A 140 8.57 20.10 -6.94
N LEU A 141 8.44 20.47 -8.23
CA LEU A 141 8.44 19.50 -9.33
C LEU A 141 9.75 18.71 -9.41
N LEU A 142 10.88 19.40 -9.46
CA LEU A 142 12.19 18.75 -9.59
C LEU A 142 12.55 17.89 -8.35
N PRO A 143 12.40 18.37 -7.10
CA PRO A 143 12.57 17.54 -5.90
C PRO A 143 11.64 16.32 -5.88
N SER A 144 10.38 16.48 -6.30
CA SER A 144 9.40 15.39 -6.32
C SER A 144 9.80 14.30 -7.32
N VAL A 145 10.19 14.67 -8.54
CA VAL A 145 10.67 13.72 -9.56
C VAL A 145 11.93 13.00 -9.09
N PHE A 146 12.85 13.71 -8.42
CA PHE A 146 14.04 13.12 -7.82
C PHE A 146 13.69 12.07 -6.75
N VAL A 147 12.80 12.40 -5.81
CA VAL A 147 12.34 11.47 -4.77
C VAL A 147 11.62 10.27 -5.40
N MET A 148 10.71 10.49 -6.36
CA MET A 148 10.00 9.42 -7.07
C MET A 148 10.97 8.46 -7.79
N THR A 149 12.00 9.00 -8.43
CA THR A 149 13.01 8.21 -9.14
C THR A 149 13.79 7.31 -8.19
N LEU A 150 14.26 7.84 -7.06
CA LEU A 150 15.02 7.06 -6.07
C LEU A 150 14.14 6.13 -5.23
N MET A 151 12.88 6.49 -4.97
CA MET A 151 11.95 5.62 -4.26
C MET A 151 11.48 4.45 -5.11
N THR A 152 11.47 4.56 -6.45
CA THR A 152 11.06 3.46 -7.33
C THR A 152 11.83 2.15 -7.06
N PRO A 153 13.18 2.10 -7.10
CA PRO A 153 13.92 0.87 -6.78
C PRO A 153 13.76 0.43 -5.33
N VAL A 154 13.56 1.36 -4.38
CA VAL A 154 13.25 1.03 -2.98
C VAL A 154 11.89 0.32 -2.90
N LEU A 155 10.85 0.84 -3.53
CA LEU A 155 9.53 0.21 -3.56
C LEU A 155 9.59 -1.17 -4.22
N MET A 156 10.34 -1.33 -5.31
CA MET A 156 10.56 -2.63 -5.94
C MET A 156 11.23 -3.63 -4.99
N ALA A 157 12.23 -3.19 -4.22
CA ALA A 157 12.91 -4.02 -3.24
C ALA A 157 12.02 -4.37 -2.04
N TRP A 158 11.07 -3.52 -1.65
CA TRP A 158 10.18 -3.78 -0.51
C TRP A 158 8.86 -4.46 -0.87
N TRP A 159 8.43 -4.41 -2.12
CA TRP A 159 7.09 -4.86 -2.55
C TRP A 159 6.71 -6.25 -2.03
N PHE A 160 7.63 -7.22 -2.14
CA PHE A 160 7.45 -8.59 -1.66
C PHE A 160 8.32 -8.93 -0.45
N ALA A 161 9.35 -8.14 -0.13
CA ALA A 161 10.34 -8.50 0.89
C ALA A 161 9.75 -8.90 2.25
N PRO A 162 8.74 -8.23 2.83
CA PRO A 162 8.13 -8.65 4.09
C PRO A 162 7.57 -10.07 4.04
N VAL A 163 6.89 -10.40 2.94
CA VAL A 163 6.25 -11.71 2.74
C VAL A 163 7.29 -12.79 2.47
N LEU A 164 8.32 -12.46 1.70
CA LEU A 164 9.46 -13.35 1.47
C LEU A 164 10.20 -13.66 2.78
N ALA A 165 10.37 -12.66 3.65
CA ALA A 165 10.95 -12.85 4.98
C ALA A 165 10.04 -13.70 5.88
N ALA A 166 8.74 -13.41 5.91
CA ALA A 166 7.79 -14.07 6.81
C ALA A 166 7.47 -15.51 6.41
N TRP A 167 7.12 -15.75 5.14
CA TRP A 167 6.68 -17.05 4.65
C TRP A 167 7.82 -18.00 4.30
N HIS A 168 9.01 -17.48 3.98
CA HIS A 168 10.15 -18.29 3.54
C HIS A 168 11.39 -18.14 4.43
N GLY A 169 11.27 -17.46 5.57
CA GLY A 169 12.37 -17.30 6.53
C GLY A 169 13.62 -16.61 5.95
N GLN A 170 13.47 -15.84 4.86
CA GLN A 170 14.61 -15.22 4.20
C GLN A 170 15.23 -14.10 5.06
N SER A 171 16.54 -13.89 4.90
CA SER A 171 17.22 -12.73 5.49
C SER A 171 16.82 -11.42 4.79
N VAL A 172 17.08 -10.28 5.43
CA VAL A 172 16.81 -8.94 4.89
C VAL A 172 17.33 -8.81 3.45
N GLY A 173 18.63 -9.05 3.23
CA GLY A 173 19.25 -8.88 1.93
C GLY A 173 18.69 -9.81 0.84
N LYS A 174 18.41 -11.08 1.17
CA LYS A 174 17.81 -12.04 0.21
C LYS A 174 16.40 -11.61 -0.17
N SER A 175 15.59 -11.21 0.82
CA SER A 175 14.20 -10.78 0.60
C SER A 175 14.13 -9.55 -0.30
N LEU A 176 14.98 -8.54 -0.04
CA LEU A 176 15.07 -7.32 -0.84
C LEU A 176 15.53 -7.63 -2.28
N PHE A 177 16.56 -8.45 -2.43
CA PHE A 177 17.08 -8.83 -3.75
C PHE A 177 16.03 -9.56 -4.59
N PHE A 178 15.38 -10.60 -4.05
CA PHE A 178 14.37 -11.35 -4.79
C PHE A 178 13.14 -10.50 -5.11
N SER A 179 12.70 -9.63 -4.20
CA SER A 179 11.61 -8.69 -4.48
C SER A 179 11.97 -7.73 -5.62
N PHE A 180 13.17 -7.13 -5.57
CA PHE A 180 13.65 -6.21 -6.59
C PHE A 180 13.71 -6.89 -7.97
N VAL A 181 14.34 -8.06 -8.05
CA VAL A 181 14.47 -8.81 -9.30
C VAL A 181 13.09 -9.23 -9.82
N ALA A 182 12.19 -9.69 -8.95
CA ALA A 182 10.83 -10.06 -9.33
C ALA A 182 10.04 -8.88 -9.90
N CYS A 183 10.15 -7.70 -9.32
CA CYS A 183 9.54 -6.48 -9.85
C CYS A 183 10.19 -6.05 -11.16
N TRP A 184 11.52 -6.14 -11.26
CA TRP A 184 12.29 -5.74 -12.44
C TRP A 184 11.94 -6.57 -13.67
N ILE A 185 11.89 -7.91 -13.55
CA ILE A 185 11.52 -8.77 -14.69
C ILE A 185 10.03 -8.64 -15.07
N ASN A 186 9.18 -8.16 -14.15
CA ASN A 186 7.73 -7.98 -14.33
C ASN A 186 7.29 -6.50 -14.44
N TRP A 187 8.20 -5.58 -14.75
CA TRP A 187 7.91 -4.13 -14.73
C TRP A 187 6.68 -3.74 -15.56
N ARG A 188 6.43 -4.41 -16.69
CA ARG A 188 5.26 -4.16 -17.55
C ARG A 188 3.94 -4.53 -16.88
N ALA A 189 3.93 -5.62 -16.12
CA ALA A 189 2.76 -6.02 -15.32
C ALA A 189 2.53 -5.02 -14.18
N PHE A 190 3.61 -4.55 -13.54
CA PHE A 190 3.53 -3.49 -12.53
C PHE A 190 3.03 -2.16 -13.08
N LEU A 191 3.45 -1.74 -14.27
CA LEU A 191 2.92 -0.54 -14.92
C LEU A 191 1.44 -0.68 -15.25
N ALA A 192 1.02 -1.82 -15.79
CA ALA A 192 -0.39 -2.09 -16.05
C ALA A 192 -1.21 -2.10 -14.74
N PHE A 193 -0.67 -2.69 -13.68
CA PHE A 193 -1.28 -2.68 -12.34
C PHE A 193 -1.39 -1.25 -11.78
N GLY A 194 -0.34 -0.44 -11.90
CA GLY A 194 -0.37 0.98 -11.51
C GLY A 194 -1.42 1.78 -12.28
N ALA A 195 -1.51 1.60 -13.60
CA ALA A 195 -2.56 2.22 -14.40
C ALA A 195 -3.97 1.77 -13.97
N ALA A 196 -4.12 0.48 -13.67
CA ALA A 196 -5.37 -0.08 -13.18
C ALA A 196 -5.77 0.50 -11.81
N LEU A 197 -4.80 0.69 -10.90
CA LEU A 197 -5.03 1.35 -9.62
C LEU A 197 -5.45 2.81 -9.80
N ILE A 198 -4.79 3.57 -10.68
CA ILE A 198 -5.17 4.97 -10.95
C ILE A 198 -6.63 5.04 -11.43
N ILE A 199 -7.04 4.14 -12.32
CA ILE A 199 -8.39 4.12 -12.87
C ILE A 199 -9.42 3.68 -11.82
N VAL A 200 -9.20 2.53 -11.17
CA VAL A 200 -10.19 1.87 -10.30
C VAL A 200 -10.23 2.49 -8.91
N ALA A 201 -9.09 2.89 -8.35
CA ALA A 201 -9.00 3.44 -6.99
C ALA A 201 -8.96 4.98 -6.95
N GLY A 202 -8.62 5.64 -8.06
CA GLY A 202 -8.56 7.10 -8.15
C GLY A 202 -9.69 7.70 -8.97
N ILE A 203 -9.63 7.53 -10.29
CA ILE A 203 -10.49 8.22 -11.26
C ILE A 203 -11.96 7.81 -11.08
N LEU A 204 -12.26 6.51 -11.03
CA LEU A 204 -13.63 6.03 -11.00
C LEU A 204 -14.39 6.45 -9.72
N PRO A 205 -13.84 6.29 -8.50
CA PRO A 205 -14.47 6.81 -7.28
C PRO A 205 -14.62 8.34 -7.30
N GLY A 206 -13.62 9.06 -7.82
CA GLY A 206 -13.66 10.52 -7.93
C GLY A 206 -14.76 11.02 -8.88
N LEU A 207 -14.90 10.39 -10.05
CA LEU A 207 -15.98 10.69 -11.00
C LEU A 207 -17.35 10.38 -10.39
N LEU A 208 -17.48 9.25 -9.70
CA LEU A 208 -18.72 8.89 -9.01
C LEU A 208 -19.08 9.92 -7.94
N PHE A 209 -18.12 10.36 -7.13
CA PHE A 209 -18.32 11.43 -6.15
C PHE A 209 -18.79 12.72 -6.82
N ALA A 210 -18.12 13.16 -7.89
CA ALA A 210 -18.46 14.37 -8.62
C ALA A 210 -19.89 14.31 -9.21
N LEU A 211 -20.27 13.17 -9.79
CA LEU A 211 -21.61 12.93 -10.32
C LEU A 211 -22.68 12.99 -9.22
N LEU A 212 -22.47 12.30 -8.09
CA LEU A 212 -23.42 12.30 -6.99
C LEU A 212 -23.56 13.69 -6.36
N ALA A 213 -22.45 14.40 -6.14
CA ALA A 213 -22.47 15.76 -5.61
C ALA A 213 -23.22 16.73 -6.55
N GLY A 214 -23.04 16.58 -7.87
CA GLY A 214 -23.72 17.38 -8.88
C GLY A 214 -25.23 17.11 -8.95
N VAL A 215 -25.65 15.84 -8.97
CA VAL A 215 -27.08 15.45 -9.09
C VAL A 215 -27.90 15.86 -7.88
N PHE A 216 -27.38 15.64 -6.67
CA PHE A 216 -28.13 15.91 -5.45
C PHE A 216 -28.04 17.37 -4.98
N SER A 217 -27.38 18.27 -5.75
CA SER A 217 -27.02 19.63 -5.32
C SER A 217 -26.38 19.68 -3.93
N GLY A 218 -25.78 18.55 -3.54
CA GLY A 218 -25.35 18.24 -2.20
C GLY A 218 -23.85 18.31 -2.12
N GLY A 219 -23.31 19.52 -2.05
CA GLY A 219 -21.88 19.73 -1.78
C GLY A 219 -21.47 19.24 -0.40
N GLN A 220 -20.17 19.36 -0.10
CA GLN A 220 -19.66 19.22 1.26
C GLN A 220 -20.41 20.20 2.18
N GLY A 221 -21.15 19.68 3.17
CA GLY A 221 -21.95 20.48 4.13
C GLY A 221 -23.47 20.39 3.98
N SER A 222 -23.99 19.82 2.89
CA SER A 222 -25.43 19.51 2.77
C SER A 222 -25.81 18.27 3.58
N PHE A 223 -27.08 18.14 3.99
CA PHE A 223 -27.57 16.94 4.68
C PHE A 223 -27.34 15.67 3.83
N VAL A 224 -27.67 15.73 2.54
CA VAL A 224 -27.44 14.62 1.59
C VAL A 224 -25.95 14.30 1.45
N GLY A 225 -25.10 15.32 1.34
CA GLY A 225 -23.66 15.15 1.28
C GLY A 225 -23.11 14.42 2.51
N SER A 226 -23.43 14.91 3.70
CA SER A 226 -22.88 14.40 4.97
C SER A 226 -23.43 13.03 5.37
N PHE A 227 -24.72 12.76 5.15
CA PHE A 227 -25.38 11.55 5.67
C PHE A 227 -25.66 10.47 4.63
N ILE A 228 -25.50 10.75 3.33
CA ILE A 228 -25.73 9.76 2.27
C ILE A 228 -24.46 9.58 1.42
N ILE A 229 -23.96 10.66 0.81
CA ILE A 229 -22.83 10.57 -0.13
C ILE A 229 -21.55 10.15 0.59
N MET A 230 -21.23 10.76 1.73
CA MET A 230 -20.00 10.45 2.48
C MET A 230 -19.97 9.00 3.00
N PRO A 231 -21.01 8.48 3.69
CA PRO A 231 -21.03 7.07 4.09
C PRO A 231 -20.91 6.11 2.90
N LEU A 232 -21.57 6.41 1.78
CA LEU A 232 -21.45 5.61 0.56
C LEU A 232 -20.01 5.61 0.03
N MET A 233 -19.36 6.76 -0.01
CA MET A 233 -17.95 6.86 -0.42
C MET A 233 -17.02 6.09 0.52
N VAL A 234 -17.29 6.07 1.82
CA VAL A 234 -16.53 5.24 2.77
C VAL A 234 -16.69 3.75 2.43
N VAL A 235 -17.91 3.28 2.16
CA VAL A 235 -18.14 1.87 1.76
C VAL A 235 -17.41 1.53 0.47
N ILE A 236 -17.44 2.43 -0.52
CA ILE A 236 -16.72 2.26 -1.79
C ILE A 236 -15.22 2.24 -1.55
N ALA A 237 -14.68 3.14 -0.74
CA ALA A 237 -13.28 3.15 -0.37
C ALA A 237 -12.89 1.82 0.30
N LEU A 238 -13.67 1.32 1.26
CA LEU A 238 -13.39 0.03 1.90
C LEU A 238 -13.39 -1.13 0.90
N CYS A 239 -14.31 -1.15 -0.07
CA CYS A 239 -14.33 -2.13 -1.15
C CYS A 239 -13.06 -2.06 -2.01
N VAL A 240 -12.69 -0.85 -2.45
CA VAL A 240 -11.50 -0.57 -3.27
C VAL A 240 -10.24 -0.98 -2.53
N PHE A 241 -10.02 -0.47 -1.32
CA PHE A 241 -8.80 -0.74 -0.57
C PHE A 241 -8.68 -2.21 -0.17
N SER A 242 -9.78 -2.87 0.22
CA SER A 242 -9.77 -4.33 0.48
C SER A 242 -9.39 -5.13 -0.77
N THR A 243 -9.88 -4.72 -1.94
CA THR A 243 -9.52 -5.30 -3.23
C THR A 243 -8.04 -5.10 -3.54
N VAL A 244 -7.51 -3.89 -3.30
CA VAL A 244 -6.09 -3.57 -3.51
C VAL A 244 -5.18 -4.40 -2.60
N TYR A 245 -5.46 -4.47 -1.29
CA TYR A 245 -4.66 -5.30 -0.39
C TYR A 245 -4.71 -6.79 -0.77
N ALA A 246 -5.87 -7.31 -1.18
CA ALA A 246 -5.99 -8.68 -1.67
C ALA A 246 -5.22 -8.90 -3.00
N SER A 247 -5.17 -7.89 -3.87
CA SER A 247 -4.42 -7.96 -5.14
C SER A 247 -2.91 -8.08 -4.93
N PHE A 248 -2.37 -7.60 -3.81
CA PHE A 248 -0.96 -7.82 -3.47
C PHE A 248 -0.68 -9.32 -3.28
N TYR A 249 -1.57 -10.06 -2.61
CA TYR A 249 -1.47 -11.51 -2.53
C TYR A 249 -1.61 -12.18 -3.91
N ALA A 250 -2.56 -11.73 -4.74
CA ALA A 250 -2.70 -12.25 -6.10
C ALA A 250 -1.41 -12.06 -6.93
N SER A 251 -0.80 -10.88 -6.85
CA SER A 251 0.47 -10.58 -7.54
C SER A 251 1.61 -11.48 -7.05
N TYR A 252 1.69 -11.70 -5.73
CA TYR A 252 2.68 -12.59 -5.14
C TYR A 252 2.49 -14.04 -5.62
N ARG A 253 1.26 -14.56 -5.54
CA ARG A 253 0.90 -15.93 -5.93
C ARG A 253 1.24 -16.19 -7.40
N ASP A 254 0.95 -15.25 -8.28
CA ASP A 254 1.19 -15.40 -9.71
C ASP A 254 2.70 -15.30 -10.05
N ILE A 255 3.49 -14.52 -9.30
CA ILE A 255 4.94 -14.35 -9.56
C ILE A 255 5.77 -15.48 -8.92
N PHE A 256 5.48 -15.87 -7.68
CA PHE A 256 6.29 -16.82 -6.92
C PHE A 256 5.67 -18.23 -6.81
N GLY A 257 4.42 -18.41 -7.28
CA GLY A 257 3.66 -19.64 -7.07
C GLY A 257 3.01 -19.70 -5.67
N GLN A 258 2.29 -20.78 -5.40
CA GLN A 258 1.86 -21.05 -4.02
C GLN A 258 3.06 -21.58 -3.23
N PRO A 259 3.28 -21.12 -1.98
CA PRO A 259 4.31 -21.71 -1.13
C PRO A 259 4.00 -23.19 -0.94
N GLU A 260 4.85 -24.06 -1.48
CA GLU A 260 4.79 -25.49 -1.20
C GLU A 260 4.93 -25.68 0.32
N ILE A 261 4.01 -26.46 0.89
CA ILE A 261 4.06 -26.87 2.29
C ILE A 261 5.28 -27.79 2.41
N VAL A 262 6.31 -27.32 3.10
CA VAL A 262 7.38 -28.19 3.62
C VAL A 262 7.08 -28.45 5.09
#